data_AF-A0A5J6IDB1-F1
#
_entry.id   AF-A0A5J6IDB1-F1
#
_cell.length_a   1.000
_cell.length_b   1.000
_cell.length_c   1.000
_cell.angle_alpha   90.00
_cell.angle_beta   90.00
_cell.angle_gamma   90.00
#
_symmetry.space_group_name_H-M   'P 1'
#
loop_
_entity.id
_entity.type
_entity.pdbx_description
1 polymer ?
#
loop_
_entity_poly.entity_id
_entity_poly.type
_entity_poly.pdbx_seq_one_letter_code
_entity_poly.pdbx_strand_id
1 'polypeptide(L)'
;MGLDITVLAVDWERLERTPFEERYALLEDAALPEDECDWDAEPERGWVWPAASGVPWCGRYEFHGTTGSYKPHFWAGQAWEDVREHAGPEQRAHLDAFLQGLIRDDGTGTEDDTVSGLFPADPDPWRRRLLLACPPATVSALAGRWARAEPLLESLREQYGVHAACPGRWIEDFDEFSGLLREWGVVVTEAGRRGWGLVGLPL
;
A
#
# COMPACT_ATOMS: atom_id res chain seq x y z
N MET A 1 13.50 15.73 3.87
CA MET A 1 13.05 14.52 4.59
C MET A 1 11.91 13.93 3.80
N GLY A 2 11.98 12.64 3.46
CA GLY A 2 10.91 11.94 2.73
C GLY A 2 9.80 11.49 3.66
N LEU A 3 8.67 11.07 3.09
CA LEU A 3 7.62 10.34 3.79
C LEU A 3 7.92 8.85 3.64
N ASP A 4 7.80 8.10 4.72
CA ASP A 4 7.97 6.64 4.74
C ASP A 4 6.59 5.96 4.80
N ILE A 5 6.53 4.68 4.45
CA ILE A 5 5.33 3.84 4.46
C ILE A 5 5.68 2.43 4.92
N THR A 6 5.03 1.99 5.99
CA THR A 6 4.99 0.60 6.43
C THR A 6 3.58 0.04 6.23
N VAL A 7 3.44 -1.04 5.45
CA VAL A 7 2.14 -1.65 5.14
C VAL A 7 1.91 -2.89 6.00
N LEU A 8 0.76 -2.91 6.67
CA LEU A 8 0.29 -4.02 7.50
C LEU A 8 -0.98 -4.62 6.90
N ALA A 9 -1.02 -5.94 6.75
CA ALA A 9 -2.29 -6.68 6.70
C ALA A 9 -2.73 -7.01 8.12
N VAL A 10 -3.96 -6.68 8.48
CA VAL A 10 -4.46 -6.79 9.85
C VAL A 10 -5.81 -7.49 9.92
N ASP A 11 -5.98 -8.32 10.95
CA ASP A 11 -7.29 -8.78 11.39
C ASP A 11 -8.12 -7.56 11.82
N TRP A 12 -9.01 -7.16 10.91
CA TRP A 12 -9.80 -5.94 11.05
C TRP A 12 -10.76 -6.02 12.23
N GLU A 13 -11.32 -7.20 12.48
CA GLU A 13 -12.27 -7.42 13.56
C GLU A 13 -11.58 -7.30 14.93
N ARG A 14 -10.32 -7.75 15.02
CA ARG A 14 -9.48 -7.49 16.20
C ARG A 14 -9.21 -6.00 16.38
N LEU A 15 -8.82 -5.30 15.30
CA LEU A 15 -8.53 -3.87 15.36
C LEU A 15 -9.77 -3.05 15.79
N GLU A 16 -10.96 -3.40 15.29
CA GLU A 16 -12.22 -2.77 15.67
C GLU A 16 -12.61 -3.02 17.14
N ARG A 17 -12.24 -4.18 17.71
CA ARG A 17 -12.46 -4.48 19.13
C ARG A 17 -11.49 -3.75 20.06
N THR A 18 -10.30 -3.39 19.58
CA THR A 18 -9.32 -2.61 20.35
C THR A 18 -9.87 -1.20 20.61
N PRO A 19 -9.74 -0.64 21.84
CA PRO A 19 -10.09 0.75 22.13
C PRO A 19 -9.40 1.73 21.19
N PHE A 20 -10.09 2.79 20.78
CA PHE A 20 -9.58 3.75 19.78
C PHE A 20 -8.21 4.34 20.16
N GLU A 21 -8.01 4.60 21.45
CA GLU A 21 -6.80 5.18 22.03
C GLU A 21 -5.59 4.23 21.94
N GLU A 22 -5.84 2.92 21.86
CA GLU A 22 -4.81 1.87 21.83
C GLU A 22 -4.49 1.39 20.41
N ARG A 23 -5.38 1.63 19.43
CA ARG A 23 -5.23 1.11 18.06
C ARG A 23 -3.94 1.55 17.37
N TYR A 24 -3.56 2.83 17.50
CA TYR A 24 -2.35 3.32 16.82
C TYR A 24 -1.09 2.70 17.43
N ALA A 25 -0.98 2.69 18.77
CA ALA A 25 0.16 2.07 19.44
C ALA A 25 0.26 0.57 19.10
N LEU A 26 -0.86 -0.14 19.06
CA LEU A 26 -0.91 -1.54 18.63
C LEU A 26 -0.39 -1.75 17.19
N LEU A 27 -0.69 -0.82 16.28
CA LEU A 27 -0.20 -0.85 14.90
C LEU A 27 1.28 -0.47 14.78
N GLU A 28 1.74 0.48 15.58
CA GLU A 28 3.14 0.91 15.66
C GLU A 28 4.04 -0.22 16.19
N ASP A 29 3.63 -0.88 17.29
CA ASP A 29 4.32 -2.05 17.84
C ASP A 29 4.41 -3.21 16.84
N ALA A 30 3.38 -3.37 15.99
CA ALA A 30 3.37 -4.38 14.93
C ALA A 30 4.26 -4.03 13.73
N ALA A 31 4.47 -2.74 13.47
CA ALA A 31 5.32 -2.25 12.40
C ALA A 31 6.81 -2.29 12.77
N LEU A 32 7.12 -2.05 14.05
CA LEU A 32 8.49 -1.93 14.57
C LEU A 32 8.69 -2.89 15.77
N PRO A 33 8.80 -4.21 15.54
CA PRO A 33 9.00 -5.15 16.63
C PRO A 33 10.33 -4.88 17.36
N GLU A 34 10.28 -4.70 18.68
CA GLU A 34 11.43 -4.31 19.53
C GLU A 34 12.63 -5.26 19.42
N ASP A 35 12.39 -6.54 19.07
CA ASP A 35 13.40 -7.60 19.00
C ASP A 35 14.20 -7.65 17.67
N GLU A 36 13.83 -6.86 16.66
CA GLU A 36 14.46 -6.85 15.31
C GLU A 36 15.42 -5.67 15.09
N CYS A 37 15.88 -4.98 16.14
CA CYS A 37 16.84 -3.87 16.01
C CYS A 37 18.29 -4.35 15.79
N ASP A 38 18.55 -5.12 14.73
CA ASP A 38 19.89 -5.18 14.13
C ASP A 38 19.95 -4.18 12.97
N TRP A 39 20.47 -2.99 13.26
CA TRP A 39 20.59 -1.90 12.29
C TRP A 39 21.49 -2.26 11.08
N ASP A 40 22.27 -3.33 11.18
CA ASP A 40 23.15 -3.83 10.11
C ASP A 40 22.52 -4.98 9.29
N ALA A 41 21.34 -5.48 9.68
CA ALA A 41 20.65 -6.54 8.93
C ALA A 41 19.94 -5.97 7.69
N GLU A 42 20.04 -6.67 6.55
CA GLU A 42 19.18 -6.36 5.40
C GLU A 42 17.72 -6.56 5.81
N PRO A 43 16.82 -5.60 5.52
CA PRO A 43 15.41 -5.77 5.81
C PRO A 43 14.86 -7.02 5.10
N GLU A 44 14.08 -7.80 5.83
CA GLU A 44 13.35 -8.93 5.26
C GLU A 44 12.50 -8.46 4.07
N ARG A 45 12.33 -9.30 3.05
CA ARG A 45 11.59 -8.95 1.83
C ARG A 45 10.26 -9.68 1.78
N GLY A 46 9.21 -8.96 1.38
CA GLY A 46 7.86 -9.51 1.29
C GLY A 46 7.19 -9.63 2.66
N TRP A 47 6.44 -10.70 2.88
CA TRP A 47 5.65 -10.86 4.11
C TRP A 47 6.50 -11.26 5.31
N VAL A 48 6.50 -10.39 6.32
CA VAL A 48 7.03 -10.61 7.66
C VAL A 48 5.85 -10.84 8.60
N TRP A 49 5.79 -12.03 9.21
CA TRP A 49 4.74 -12.38 10.17
C TRP A 49 5.33 -12.40 11.58
N PRO A 50 4.65 -11.82 12.59
CA PRO A 50 5.15 -11.84 13.96
C PRO A 50 5.39 -13.28 14.43
N ALA A 51 6.55 -13.53 15.05
CA ALA A 51 6.93 -14.82 15.60
C ALA A 51 6.13 -15.25 16.86
N ALA A 52 5.15 -14.43 17.29
CA ALA A 52 4.42 -14.63 18.53
C ALA A 52 3.68 -15.98 18.58
N SER A 53 3.63 -16.59 19.77
CA SER A 53 3.05 -17.93 20.04
C SER A 53 1.52 -18.02 19.91
N GLY A 54 0.86 -16.98 19.39
CA GLY A 54 -0.58 -16.94 19.15
C GLY A 54 -0.92 -17.00 17.65
N VAL A 55 -2.22 -17.01 17.33
CA VAL A 55 -2.67 -16.84 15.94
C VAL A 55 -2.19 -15.45 15.47
N PRO A 56 -1.38 -15.35 14.40
CA PRO A 56 -0.91 -14.07 13.90
C PRO A 56 -2.13 -13.22 13.54
N TRP A 57 -2.15 -11.98 14.02
CA TRP A 57 -3.25 -11.04 13.81
C TRP A 57 -2.88 -9.91 12.86
N CYS A 58 -1.59 -9.79 12.54
CA CYS A 58 -1.07 -8.86 11.57
C CYS A 58 0.11 -9.49 10.82
N GLY A 59 0.45 -8.93 9.67
CA GLY A 59 1.70 -9.15 8.97
C GLY A 59 2.15 -7.86 8.30
N ARG A 60 3.45 -7.62 8.32
CA ARG A 60 4.11 -6.49 7.67
C ARG A 60 4.55 -6.91 6.28
N TYR A 61 4.40 -6.02 5.30
CA TYR A 61 4.94 -6.24 3.96
C TYR A 61 6.04 -5.24 3.66
N GLU A 62 7.22 -5.76 3.33
CA GLU A 62 8.38 -4.99 2.94
C GLU A 62 8.56 -4.99 1.42
N PHE A 63 8.35 -3.82 0.81
CA PHE A 63 8.47 -3.62 -0.63
C PHE A 63 9.92 -3.62 -1.09
N HIS A 64 10.18 -4.23 -2.24
CA HIS A 64 11.52 -4.30 -2.78
C HIS A 64 12.00 -2.93 -3.27
N GLY A 65 13.25 -2.58 -2.93
CA GLY A 65 13.91 -1.37 -3.45
C GLY A 65 13.37 -0.04 -2.93
N THR A 66 12.36 -0.04 -2.05
CA THR A 66 11.79 1.20 -1.49
C THR A 66 12.46 1.63 -0.19
N THR A 67 13.04 0.68 0.56
CA THR A 67 13.60 0.88 1.91
C THR A 67 12.66 1.66 2.82
N GLY A 68 11.36 1.32 2.79
CA GLY A 68 10.31 2.00 3.54
C GLY A 68 9.89 3.36 2.97
N SER A 69 10.52 3.91 1.93
CA SER A 69 10.14 5.21 1.40
C SER A 69 8.78 5.17 0.68
N TYR A 70 7.94 6.17 0.89
CA TYR A 70 6.69 6.36 0.12
C TYR A 70 6.94 6.89 -1.30
N LYS A 71 8.14 7.40 -1.61
CA LYS A 71 8.41 8.04 -2.91
C LYS A 71 8.19 7.14 -4.13
N PRO A 72 8.62 5.86 -4.15
CA PRO A 72 8.30 4.95 -5.24
C PRO A 72 6.80 4.81 -5.48
N HIS A 73 5.99 4.78 -4.42
CA HIS A 73 4.52 4.69 -4.50
C HIS A 73 3.94 5.95 -5.13
N PHE A 74 4.35 7.12 -4.64
CA PHE A 74 3.94 8.39 -5.22
C PHE A 74 4.30 8.49 -6.71
N TRP A 75 5.55 8.15 -7.06
CA TRP A 75 6.02 8.24 -8.44
C TRP A 75 5.40 7.19 -9.37
N ALA A 76 4.99 6.02 -8.86
CA ALA A 76 4.19 5.08 -9.62
C ALA A 76 2.79 5.63 -9.91
N GLY A 77 2.18 6.36 -8.97
CA GLY A 77 0.94 7.11 -9.22
C GLY A 77 1.11 8.14 -10.33
N GLN A 78 2.15 8.96 -10.26
CA GLN A 78 2.45 9.96 -11.29
C GLN A 78 2.75 9.32 -12.66
N ALA A 79 3.53 8.24 -12.70
CA ALA A 79 3.80 7.52 -13.93
C ALA A 79 2.53 6.91 -14.54
N TRP A 80 1.59 6.44 -13.70
CA TRP A 80 0.28 6.05 -14.17
C TRP A 80 -0.49 7.22 -14.78
N GLU A 81 -0.51 8.38 -14.10
CA GLU A 81 -1.16 9.58 -14.62
C GLU A 81 -0.61 10.02 -15.98
N ASP A 82 0.71 9.89 -16.18
CA ASP A 82 1.39 10.21 -17.44
C ASP A 82 0.98 9.27 -18.60
N VAL A 83 0.72 7.98 -18.33
CA VAL A 83 0.39 6.97 -19.37
C VAL A 83 -1.11 6.68 -19.49
N ARG A 84 -1.94 7.06 -18.51
CA ARG A 84 -3.36 6.63 -18.41
C ARG A 84 -4.21 6.96 -19.63
N GLU A 85 -3.95 8.07 -20.31
CA GLU A 85 -4.72 8.50 -21.49
C GLU A 85 -4.38 7.68 -22.74
N HIS A 86 -3.25 6.98 -22.72
CA HIS A 86 -2.74 6.13 -23.79
C HIS A 86 -3.03 4.64 -23.54
N ALA A 87 -3.50 4.29 -22.34
CA ALA A 87 -3.97 2.95 -22.02
C ALA A 87 -5.30 2.64 -22.72
N GLY A 88 -5.49 1.38 -23.12
CA GLY A 88 -6.80 0.94 -23.61
C GLY A 88 -7.88 1.05 -22.52
N PRO A 89 -9.17 1.16 -22.90
CA PRO A 89 -10.25 1.42 -21.94
C PRO A 89 -10.35 0.41 -20.79
N GLU A 90 -10.08 -0.86 -21.07
CA GLU A 90 -10.11 -1.93 -20.06
C GLU A 90 -8.92 -1.84 -19.10
N GLN A 91 -7.71 -1.61 -19.62
CA GLN A 91 -6.51 -1.38 -18.81
C GLN A 91 -6.71 -0.21 -17.87
N ARG A 92 -7.18 0.91 -18.43
CA ARG A 92 -7.44 2.14 -17.68
C ARG A 92 -8.44 1.90 -16.56
N ALA A 93 -9.59 1.30 -16.87
CA ALA A 93 -10.64 1.06 -15.87
C ALA A 93 -10.15 0.19 -14.69
N HIS A 94 -9.34 -0.84 -14.96
CA HIS A 94 -8.84 -1.73 -13.92
C HIS A 94 -7.68 -1.14 -13.11
N LEU A 95 -6.75 -0.44 -13.75
CA LEU A 95 -5.63 0.21 -13.07
C LEU A 95 -6.04 1.46 -12.30
N ASP A 96 -6.93 2.30 -12.84
CA ASP A 96 -7.52 3.43 -12.11
C ASP A 96 -8.15 2.92 -10.80
N ALA A 97 -8.98 1.88 -10.91
CA ALA A 97 -9.66 1.32 -9.76
C ALA A 97 -8.70 0.63 -8.78
N PHE A 98 -7.60 0.05 -9.24
CA PHE A 98 -6.60 -0.58 -8.37
C PHE A 98 -5.75 0.46 -7.64
N LEU A 99 -5.23 1.45 -8.35
CA LEU A 99 -4.30 2.46 -7.82
C LEU A 99 -5.01 3.49 -6.95
N GLN A 100 -6.25 3.90 -7.29
CA GLN A 100 -7.02 4.84 -6.47
C GLN A 100 -7.20 4.36 -5.02
N GLY A 101 -7.26 3.04 -4.80
CA GLY A 101 -7.41 2.48 -3.46
C GLY A 101 -6.09 2.30 -2.70
N LEU A 102 -4.93 2.54 -3.31
CA LEU A 102 -3.62 2.20 -2.74
C LEU A 102 -2.64 3.38 -2.71
N ILE A 103 -2.70 4.27 -3.71
CA ILE A 103 -1.76 5.38 -3.87
C ILE A 103 -2.56 6.67 -3.80
N ARG A 104 -2.27 7.48 -2.79
CA ARG A 104 -2.96 8.74 -2.56
C ARG A 104 -2.41 9.81 -3.50
N ASP A 105 -3.32 10.47 -4.22
CA ASP A 105 -2.99 11.67 -5.00
C ASP A 105 -2.72 12.86 -4.04
N ASP A 106 -1.71 13.66 -4.37
CA ASP A 106 -0.93 14.53 -3.47
C ASP A 106 -1.62 15.80 -2.96
N GLY A 107 -2.68 15.63 -2.17
CA GLY A 107 -3.03 16.60 -1.14
C GLY A 107 -4.29 17.43 -1.37
N THR A 108 -5.20 16.96 -2.24
CA THR A 108 -6.58 17.49 -2.29
C THR A 108 -7.64 16.48 -1.84
N GLY A 109 -7.21 15.29 -1.39
CA GLY A 109 -8.08 14.26 -0.86
C GLY A 109 -8.81 14.75 0.39
N THR A 110 -10.03 15.24 0.17
CA THR A 110 -11.13 15.24 1.14
C THR A 110 -10.99 14.00 2.00
N GLU A 111 -11.07 14.18 3.32
CA GLU A 111 -11.03 13.11 4.31
C GLU A 111 -11.88 11.96 3.80
N ASP A 112 -11.23 10.91 3.28
CA ASP A 112 -11.95 9.80 2.70
C ASP A 112 -12.69 9.14 3.85
N ASP A 113 -14.02 9.10 3.73
CA ASP A 113 -14.95 8.55 4.71
C ASP A 113 -14.66 7.07 5.05
N THR A 114 -13.74 6.44 4.33
CA THR A 114 -13.20 5.10 4.61
C THR A 114 -12.33 5.04 5.87
N VAL A 115 -11.75 6.16 6.33
CA VAL A 115 -11.02 6.25 7.61
C VAL A 115 -11.95 6.53 8.80
N SER A 116 -13.19 6.97 8.56
CA SER A 116 -14.14 7.46 9.57
C SER A 116 -14.58 6.44 10.63
N GLY A 117 -14.22 5.15 10.49
CA GLY A 117 -14.56 4.10 11.46
C GLY A 117 -13.41 3.63 12.36
N LEU A 118 -12.16 3.75 11.93
CA LEU A 118 -11.01 3.20 12.66
C LEU A 118 -10.42 4.18 13.68
N PHE A 119 -10.52 5.47 13.41
CA PHE A 119 -10.06 6.52 14.31
C PHE A 119 -11.14 7.60 14.38
N PRO A 120 -11.35 8.24 15.55
CA PRO A 120 -12.22 9.40 15.61
C PRO A 120 -11.72 10.48 14.65
N ALA A 121 -12.64 11.29 14.11
CA ALA A 121 -12.29 12.49 13.37
C ALA A 121 -11.55 13.44 14.32
N ASP A 122 -10.21 13.41 14.27
CA ASP A 122 -9.39 14.14 15.23
C ASP A 122 -9.24 15.61 14.76
N PRO A 123 -9.52 16.59 15.63
CA PRO A 123 -9.28 18.00 15.34
C PRO A 123 -7.79 18.37 15.30
N ASP A 124 -6.87 17.50 15.74
CA ASP A 124 -5.43 17.75 15.65
C ASP A 124 -4.85 17.29 14.29
N PRO A 125 -4.51 18.22 13.38
CA PRO A 125 -3.94 17.90 12.07
C PRO A 125 -2.55 17.24 12.15
N TRP A 126 -1.89 17.25 13.32
CA TRP A 126 -0.57 16.67 13.51
C TRP A 126 -0.59 15.21 13.98
N ARG A 127 -1.76 14.67 14.34
CA ARG A 127 -1.91 13.23 14.61
C ARG A 127 -1.85 12.49 13.29
N ARG A 128 -0.73 11.78 13.12
CA ARG A 128 -0.30 11.04 11.92
C ARG A 128 -1.44 10.17 11.38
N ARG A 129 -2.15 10.71 10.39
CA ARG A 129 -3.20 9.99 9.66
C ARG A 129 -2.55 8.89 8.85
N LEU A 130 -3.14 7.71 8.89
CA LEU A 130 -2.73 6.58 8.06
C LEU A 130 -2.61 7.03 6.59
N LEU A 131 -1.58 6.54 5.92
CA LEU A 131 -1.41 6.72 4.48
C LEU A 131 -2.43 5.87 3.70
N LEU A 132 -2.83 4.75 4.28
CA LEU A 132 -3.77 3.79 3.72
C LEU A 132 -4.63 3.17 4.83
N ALA A 133 -5.94 3.03 4.59
CA ALA A 133 -6.83 2.24 5.42
C ALA A 133 -7.87 1.56 4.54
N CYS A 134 -7.68 0.27 4.26
CA CYS A 134 -8.61 -0.52 3.45
C CYS A 134 -9.26 -1.61 4.32
N PRO A 135 -10.56 -1.53 4.61
CA PRO A 135 -11.25 -2.63 5.28
C PRO A 135 -11.27 -3.89 4.39
N PRO A 136 -11.53 -5.08 4.96
CA PRO A 136 -11.48 -6.36 4.24
C PRO A 136 -12.31 -6.40 2.96
N ALA A 137 -13.47 -5.74 2.94
CA ALA A 137 -14.30 -5.63 1.74
C ALA A 137 -13.61 -4.84 0.61
N THR A 138 -12.93 -3.74 0.96
CA THR A 138 -12.13 -2.94 0.02
C THR A 138 -10.93 -3.73 -0.48
N VAL A 139 -10.21 -4.43 0.42
CA VAL A 139 -9.08 -5.29 0.03
C VAL A 139 -9.53 -6.39 -0.93
N SER A 140 -10.67 -7.04 -0.65
CA SER A 140 -11.23 -8.07 -1.53
C SER A 140 -11.59 -7.51 -2.92
N ALA A 141 -12.13 -6.29 -2.97
CA ALA A 141 -12.41 -5.60 -4.23
C ALA A 141 -11.11 -5.25 -4.98
N LEU A 142 -10.07 -4.80 -4.28
CA LEU A 142 -8.75 -4.51 -4.85
C LEU A 142 -8.08 -5.76 -5.40
N ALA A 143 -8.13 -6.88 -4.69
CA ALA A 143 -7.63 -8.17 -5.18
C ALA A 143 -8.35 -8.61 -6.47
N GLY A 144 -9.67 -8.42 -6.54
CA GLY A 144 -10.44 -8.70 -7.76
C GLY A 144 -10.12 -7.76 -8.92
N ARG A 145 -9.76 -6.49 -8.65
CA ARG A 145 -9.29 -5.53 -9.66
C ARG A 145 -7.88 -5.90 -10.16
N TRP A 146 -6.99 -6.24 -9.23
CA TRP A 146 -5.64 -6.71 -9.54
C TRP A 146 -5.65 -7.93 -10.47
N ALA A 147 -6.47 -8.94 -10.15
CA ALA A 147 -6.59 -10.15 -10.97
C ALA A 147 -7.01 -9.88 -12.43
N ARG A 148 -7.68 -8.75 -12.70
CA ARG A 148 -8.04 -8.31 -14.06
C ARG A 148 -6.98 -7.39 -14.68
N ALA A 149 -6.32 -6.58 -13.87
CA ALA A 149 -5.28 -5.64 -14.31
C ALA A 149 -3.96 -6.36 -14.67
N GLU A 150 -3.54 -7.35 -13.87
CA GLU A 150 -2.25 -8.01 -13.98
C GLU A 150 -1.96 -8.57 -15.38
N PRO A 151 -2.86 -9.33 -16.02
CA PRO A 151 -2.61 -9.89 -17.36
C PRO A 151 -2.47 -8.80 -18.44
N LEU A 152 -2.99 -7.60 -18.17
CA LEU A 152 -2.98 -6.49 -19.12
C LEU A 152 -1.75 -5.59 -18.97
N LEU A 153 -0.99 -5.70 -17.88
CA LEU A 153 0.14 -4.82 -17.58
C LEU A 153 1.17 -4.79 -18.70
N GLU A 154 1.61 -5.94 -19.21
CA GLU A 154 2.65 -6.00 -20.25
C GLU A 154 2.24 -5.28 -21.54
N SER A 155 0.94 -5.14 -21.82
CA SER A 155 0.47 -4.39 -22.99
C SER A 155 0.75 -2.89 -22.89
N LEU A 156 1.03 -2.36 -21.69
CA LEU A 156 1.36 -0.95 -21.48
C LEU A 156 2.83 -0.64 -21.68
N ARG A 157 3.71 -1.63 -21.79
CA ARG A 157 5.18 -1.43 -21.81
C ARG A 157 5.61 -0.41 -22.86
N GLU A 158 5.08 -0.50 -24.07
CA GLU A 158 5.41 0.43 -25.15
C GLU A 158 4.94 1.85 -24.84
N GLN A 159 3.67 2.01 -24.44
CA GLN A 159 3.11 3.34 -24.12
C GLN A 159 3.82 3.96 -22.91
N TYR A 160 4.14 3.16 -21.90
CA TYR A 160 4.90 3.60 -20.74
C TYR A 160 6.27 4.13 -21.14
N GLY A 161 6.99 3.41 -22.00
CA GLY A 161 8.30 3.82 -22.51
C GLY A 161 8.28 5.16 -23.24
N VAL A 162 7.17 5.50 -23.89
CA VAL A 162 7.01 6.77 -24.63
C VAL A 162 6.55 7.90 -23.72
N HIS A 163 5.64 7.63 -22.78
CA HIS A 163 4.88 8.66 -22.08
C HIS A 163 5.31 8.87 -20.61
N ALA A 164 5.83 7.84 -19.95
CA ALA A 164 6.09 7.87 -18.51
C ALA A 164 7.55 7.58 -18.12
N ALA A 165 8.35 6.94 -18.98
CA ALA A 165 9.74 6.61 -18.68
C ALA A 165 10.58 7.88 -18.43
N CYS A 166 11.25 7.90 -17.28
CA CYS A 166 11.98 9.08 -16.81
C CYS A 166 13.24 8.64 -16.04
N PRO A 167 14.38 8.44 -16.74
CA PRO A 167 15.63 8.03 -16.10
C PRO A 167 16.06 9.00 -14.99
N GLY A 168 16.50 8.46 -13.85
CA GLY A 168 16.87 9.22 -12.65
C GLY A 168 15.70 9.59 -11.71
N ARG A 169 14.47 9.13 -11.97
CA ARG A 169 13.31 9.22 -11.07
C ARG A 169 13.27 8.02 -10.12
N TRP A 170 12.38 7.99 -9.13
CA TRP A 170 12.22 6.82 -8.23
C TRP A 170 11.55 5.61 -8.89
N ILE A 171 10.84 5.84 -9.99
CA ILE A 171 10.29 4.83 -10.88
C ILE A 171 10.72 5.29 -12.27
N GLU A 172 11.80 4.72 -12.78
CA GLU A 172 12.48 5.18 -13.99
C GLU A 172 11.86 4.57 -15.26
N ASP A 173 11.45 3.31 -15.16
CA ASP A 173 10.99 2.52 -16.28
C ASP A 173 9.77 1.65 -15.95
N PHE A 174 9.33 0.89 -16.96
CA PHE A 174 8.16 0.03 -16.83
C PHE A 174 8.42 -1.19 -15.93
N ASP A 175 9.66 -1.67 -15.83
CA ASP A 175 9.97 -2.85 -15.03
C ASP A 175 9.90 -2.50 -13.54
N GLU A 176 10.38 -1.33 -13.14
CA GLU A 176 10.20 -0.81 -11.77
C GLU A 176 8.73 -0.54 -11.44
N PHE A 177 7.98 0.11 -12.34
CA PHE A 177 6.55 0.37 -12.17
C PHE A 177 5.76 -0.93 -12.01
N SER A 178 5.92 -1.86 -12.97
CA SER A 178 5.20 -3.12 -12.96
C SER A 178 5.64 -4.05 -11.83
N GLY A 179 6.91 -3.96 -11.40
CA GLY A 179 7.42 -4.63 -10.20
C GLY A 179 6.66 -4.18 -8.96
N LEU A 180 6.61 -2.87 -8.70
CA LEU A 180 5.91 -2.32 -7.53
C LEU A 180 4.41 -2.66 -7.55
N LEU A 181 3.76 -2.58 -8.70
CA LEU A 181 2.34 -2.94 -8.84
C LEU A 181 2.09 -4.43 -8.54
N ARG A 182 3.00 -5.32 -8.97
CA ARG A 182 2.91 -6.75 -8.65
C ARG A 182 3.09 -7.02 -7.16
N GLU A 183 3.96 -6.29 -6.49
CA GLU A 183 4.09 -6.38 -5.03
C GLU A 183 2.81 -5.94 -4.32
N TRP A 184 2.19 -4.83 -4.76
CA TRP A 184 0.85 -4.47 -4.27
C TRP A 184 -0.19 -5.55 -4.55
N GLY A 185 -0.10 -6.20 -5.71
CA GLY A 185 -0.89 -7.37 -6.07
C GLY A 185 -0.74 -8.52 -5.07
N VAL A 186 0.50 -8.84 -4.67
CA VAL A 186 0.81 -9.83 -3.61
C VAL A 186 0.17 -9.40 -2.29
N VAL A 187 0.30 -8.12 -1.93
CA VAL A 187 -0.25 -7.56 -0.69
C VAL A 187 -1.77 -7.73 -0.62
N VAL A 188 -2.50 -7.23 -1.61
CA VAL A 188 -3.97 -7.27 -1.60
C VAL A 188 -4.51 -8.69 -1.74
N THR A 189 -3.80 -9.56 -2.47
CA THR A 189 -4.23 -10.95 -2.69
C THR A 189 -4.09 -11.76 -1.40
N GLU A 190 -2.96 -11.65 -0.71
CA GLU A 190 -2.74 -12.39 0.55
C GLU A 190 -3.63 -11.86 1.67
N ALA A 191 -3.78 -10.54 1.80
CA ALA A 191 -4.69 -9.94 2.77
C ALA A 191 -6.16 -10.34 2.46
N GLY A 192 -6.57 -10.30 1.20
CA GLY A 192 -7.89 -10.74 0.75
C GLY A 192 -8.16 -12.22 1.04
N ARG A 193 -7.17 -13.10 0.82
CA ARG A 193 -7.27 -14.54 1.12
C ARG A 193 -7.52 -14.81 2.61
N ARG A 194 -7.00 -13.95 3.49
CA ARG A 194 -7.19 -14.03 4.95
C ARG A 194 -8.47 -13.36 5.43
N GLY A 195 -9.17 -12.62 4.57
CA GLY A 195 -10.29 -11.76 4.97
C GLY A 195 -9.83 -10.59 5.84
N TRP A 196 -8.60 -10.13 5.65
CA TRP A 196 -7.97 -9.06 6.44
C TRP A 196 -8.03 -7.72 5.71
N GLY A 197 -7.89 -6.63 6.46
CA GLY A 197 -7.75 -5.28 5.92
C GLY A 197 -6.28 -4.88 5.76
N LEU A 198 -6.03 -3.72 5.14
CA LEU A 198 -4.72 -3.13 4.98
C LEU A 198 -4.63 -1.78 5.68
N VAL A 199 -3.49 -1.51 6.30
CA VAL A 199 -3.15 -0.24 6.92
C VAL A 199 -1.77 0.18 6.45
N GLY A 200 -1.60 1.45 6.08
CA GLY A 200 -0.30 2.07 5.76
C GLY A 200 0.05 3.11 6.80
N LEU A 201 1.14 2.90 7.53
CA LEU A 201 1.64 3.81 8.56
C LEU A 201 2.76 4.68 7.98
N PRO A 202 2.85 5.97 8.37
CA PRO A 202 3.95 6.84 7.96
C PRO A 202 5.18 6.63 8.87
N LEU A 203 5.68 5.39 8.90
CA LEU A 203 6.79 4.90 9.71
C LEU A 203 7.81 4.19 8.82
#